data_AF-A0A1I5DGX1-F1
#
_entry.id   AF-A0A1I5DGX1-F1
#
_cell.length_a   1.000
_cell.length_b   1.000
_cell.length_c   1.000
_cell.angle_alpha   90.00
_cell.angle_beta   90.00
_cell.angle_gamma   90.00
#
_symmetry.space_group_name_H-M   'P 1'
#
loop_
_entity.id
_entity.type
_entity.pdbx_description
1 polymer ?
#
loop_
_entity_poly.entity_id
_entity_poly.type
_entity_poly.pdbx_seq_one_letter_code
_entity_poly.pdbx_strand_id
1 'polypeptide(L)'
;MAISTIQLQRLLSSDEPNYTALARFGPKILPYLDQFVRGPDSDLAAKAASLAGMINHDDAVRVLQRAAKSPSATVRLAAASAALNLQRPAVSGVLVTLLGDRDPGVRKFAIKSAATRQNPALIARMRSLSEKDPVPSNRMLAKNIISKKGTVLG
;
A
#
# COMPACT_ATOMS: atom_id res chain seq x y z
N MET A 1 17.78 19.53 -8.52
CA MET A 1 16.66 20.49 -8.31
C MET A 1 15.89 20.13 -7.04
N ALA A 2 15.63 21.13 -6.20
CA ALA A 2 14.73 21.02 -5.05
C ALA A 2 13.30 21.37 -5.51
N ILE A 3 12.31 20.63 -5.02
CA ILE A 3 10.89 20.90 -5.27
C ILE A 3 10.25 21.37 -3.96
N SER A 4 9.45 22.42 -4.03
CA SER A 4 8.66 22.89 -2.87
C SER A 4 7.42 22.04 -2.65
N THR A 5 6.87 22.05 -1.43
CA THR A 5 5.62 21.37 -1.10
C THR A 5 4.46 21.82 -1.99
N ILE A 6 4.35 23.12 -2.27
CA ILE A 6 3.28 23.68 -3.13
C ILE A 6 3.43 23.19 -4.57
N GLN A 7 4.65 23.16 -5.11
CA GLN A 7 4.91 22.62 -6.45
C GLN A 7 4.59 21.13 -6.50
N LEU A 8 5.01 20.35 -5.50
CA LEU A 8 4.73 18.92 -5.43
C LEU A 8 3.23 18.64 -5.33
N GLN A 9 2.50 19.39 -4.50
CA GLN A 9 1.05 19.30 -4.40
C GLN A 9 0.40 19.56 -5.76
N ARG A 10 0.77 20.64 -6.45
CA ARG A 10 0.21 20.96 -7.78
C ARG A 10 0.45 19.84 -8.80
N LEU A 11 1.67 19.30 -8.85
CA LEU A 11 2.01 18.22 -9.77
C LEU A 11 1.30 16.91 -9.41
N LEU A 12 1.03 16.68 -8.13
CA LEU A 12 0.34 15.48 -7.66
C LEU A 12 -1.18 15.60 -7.78
N SER A 13 -1.73 16.81 -7.74
CA SER A 13 -3.16 17.08 -7.90
C SER A 13 -3.63 17.13 -9.36
N SER A 14 -2.73 17.01 -10.35
CA SER A 14 -3.15 16.90 -11.76
C SER A 14 -3.99 15.64 -11.99
N ASP A 15 -4.78 15.63 -13.08
CA ASP A 15 -5.60 14.48 -13.47
C ASP A 15 -4.74 13.22 -13.67
N GLU A 16 -3.59 13.38 -14.33
CA GLU A 16 -2.62 12.30 -14.56
C GLU A 16 -1.22 12.69 -14.06
N PRO A 17 -0.93 12.52 -12.76
CA PRO A 17 0.39 12.83 -12.21
C PRO A 17 1.47 11.93 -12.83
N ASN A 18 2.58 12.51 -13.25
CA ASN A 18 3.73 11.74 -13.71
C ASN A 18 4.50 11.17 -12.50
N TYR A 19 4.01 10.07 -11.95
CA TYR A 19 4.59 9.43 -10.77
C TYR A 19 6.05 9.02 -10.96
N THR A 20 6.43 8.56 -12.16
CA THR A 20 7.81 8.18 -12.47
C THR A 20 8.74 9.38 -12.36
N ALA A 21 8.35 10.53 -12.91
CA ALA A 21 9.13 11.77 -12.78
C ALA A 21 9.19 12.25 -11.32
N LEU A 22 8.07 12.18 -10.59
CA LEU A 22 7.99 12.59 -9.20
C LEU A 22 8.84 11.69 -8.27
N ALA A 23 8.87 10.38 -8.51
CA ALA A 23 9.65 9.44 -7.72
C ALA A 23 11.16 9.69 -7.84
N ARG A 24 11.64 10.32 -8.93
CA ARG A 24 13.06 10.69 -9.13
C ARG A 24 13.52 11.80 -8.17
N PHE A 25 12.60 12.54 -7.54
CA PHE A 25 12.99 13.41 -6.43
C PHE A 25 13.49 12.59 -5.22
N GLY A 26 13.10 11.32 -5.10
CA GLY A 26 13.62 10.40 -4.11
C GLY A 26 13.15 10.69 -2.68
N PRO A 27 13.89 10.22 -1.66
CA PRO A 27 13.45 10.28 -0.26
C PRO A 27 13.16 11.69 0.27
N LYS A 28 13.75 12.73 -0.32
CA LYS A 28 13.60 14.12 0.12
C LYS A 28 12.17 14.66 0.08
N ILE A 29 11.28 14.04 -0.70
CA ILE A 29 9.86 14.45 -0.77
C ILE A 29 8.96 13.66 0.18
N LEU A 30 9.45 12.60 0.83
CA LEU A 30 8.66 11.78 1.74
C LEU A 30 8.05 12.56 2.91
N PRO A 31 8.71 13.57 3.51
CA PRO A 31 8.07 14.42 4.52
C PRO A 31 6.83 15.17 3.99
N TYR A 32 6.87 15.61 2.74
CA TYR A 32 5.72 16.26 2.09
C TYR A 32 4.60 15.26 1.79
N LEU A 33 4.94 14.05 1.34
CA LEU A 33 3.95 12.99 1.13
C LEU A 33 3.28 12.57 2.45
N ASP A 34 4.03 12.51 3.55
CA ASP A 34 3.47 12.25 4.88
C ASP A 34 2.49 13.37 5.31
N GLN A 35 2.82 14.63 5.02
CA GLN A 35 1.91 15.76 5.24
C GLN A 35 0.62 15.63 4.43
N PHE A 36 0.72 15.28 3.14
CA PHE A 36 -0.45 15.11 2.27
C PHE A 36 -1.33 13.95 2.71
N VAL A 37 -0.75 12.83 3.14
CA VAL A 37 -1.51 11.68 3.67
C VAL A 37 -2.28 12.02 4.95
N ARG A 38 -1.81 12.98 5.75
CA ARG A 38 -2.52 13.50 6.94
C ARG A 38 -3.61 14.51 6.59
N GLY A 39 -3.57 15.08 5.39
CA GLY A 39 -4.47 16.13 4.97
C GLY A 39 -5.92 15.66 4.82
N PRO A 40 -6.87 16.60 4.73
CA PRO A 40 -8.29 16.28 4.56
C PRO A 40 -8.64 15.81 3.14
N ASP A 41 -7.82 16.16 2.14
CA ASP A 41 -8.02 15.79 0.75
C ASP A 41 -7.65 14.32 0.52
N SER A 42 -8.69 13.48 0.41
CA SER A 42 -8.52 12.04 0.22
C SER A 42 -7.94 11.66 -1.14
N ASP A 43 -8.16 12.46 -2.19
CA ASP A 43 -7.57 12.19 -3.51
C ASP A 43 -6.06 12.46 -3.46
N LEU A 44 -5.67 13.64 -2.99
CA LEU A 44 -4.26 13.98 -2.80
C LEU A 44 -3.55 13.00 -1.86
N ALA A 45 -4.20 12.58 -0.77
CA ALA A 45 -3.66 11.59 0.16
C ALA A 45 -3.45 10.22 -0.51
N ALA A 46 -4.39 9.76 -1.35
CA ALA A 46 -4.26 8.50 -2.09
C ALA A 46 -3.13 8.56 -3.13
N LYS A 47 -3.01 9.68 -3.85
CA LYS A 47 -1.92 9.92 -4.80
C LYS A 47 -0.57 9.99 -4.08
N ALA A 48 -0.51 10.63 -2.91
CA ALA A 48 0.70 10.71 -2.08
C ALA A 48 1.15 9.32 -1.59
N ALA A 49 0.22 8.49 -1.13
CA ALA A 49 0.51 7.10 -0.77
C ALA A 49 1.03 6.29 -1.97
N SER A 50 0.40 6.43 -3.14
CA SER A 50 0.84 5.79 -4.38
C SER A 50 2.27 6.17 -4.75
N LEU A 51 2.58 7.47 -4.71
CA LEU A 51 3.92 7.99 -5.00
C LEU A 51 4.96 7.50 -3.98
N ALA A 52 4.62 7.44 -2.69
CA ALA A 52 5.53 6.92 -1.68
C ALA A 52 5.93 5.47 -1.95
N GLY A 53 5.02 4.62 -2.44
CA GLY A 53 5.32 3.24 -2.83
C GLY A 53 6.33 3.09 -3.97
N MET A 54 6.52 4.14 -4.79
CA MET A 54 7.51 4.18 -5.87
C MET A 54 8.88 4.69 -5.42
N ILE A 55 8.98 5.20 -4.20
CA ILE A 55 10.23 5.67 -3.61
C ILE A 55 10.75 4.55 -2.70
N ASN A 56 11.69 3.76 -3.21
CA ASN A 56 12.25 2.62 -2.47
C ASN A 56 13.12 3.08 -1.28
N HIS A 57 12.50 3.45 -0.17
CA HIS A 57 13.15 3.99 1.03
C HIS A 57 12.37 3.60 2.29
N ASP A 58 13.04 3.48 3.43
CA ASP A 58 12.40 3.04 4.67
C ASP A 58 11.35 4.04 5.17
N ASP A 59 11.60 5.34 4.99
CA ASP A 59 10.62 6.37 5.35
C ASP A 59 9.32 6.29 4.52
N ALA A 60 9.34 5.68 3.33
CA ALA A 60 8.12 5.42 2.57
C ALA A 60 7.21 4.43 3.31
N VAL A 61 7.79 3.49 4.08
CA VAL A 61 7.02 2.58 4.93
C VAL A 61 6.21 3.38 5.97
N ARG A 62 6.78 4.44 6.55
CA ARG A 62 6.06 5.29 7.52
C ARG A 62 4.88 6.02 6.87
N VAL A 63 5.07 6.53 5.64
CA VAL A 63 3.99 7.16 4.87
C VAL A 63 2.86 6.14 4.60
N LEU A 64 3.21 4.92 4.17
CA LEU A 64 2.22 3.87 3.90
C LEU A 64 1.53 3.35 5.17
N GLN A 65 2.24 3.27 6.30
CA GLN A 65 1.65 2.93 7.61
C GLN A 65 0.57 3.94 8.01
N ARG A 66 0.79 5.22 7.71
CA ARG A 66 -0.19 6.27 7.97
C ARG A 66 -1.39 6.18 7.03
N ALA A 67 -1.13 6.02 5.73
CA ALA A 67 -2.17 5.88 4.72
C ALA A 67 -3.07 4.66 5.01
N ALA A 68 -2.49 3.56 5.51
CA ALA A 68 -3.22 2.35 5.90
C ALA A 68 -4.18 2.54 7.08
N LYS A 69 -4.07 3.64 7.84
CA LYS A 69 -4.97 3.99 8.95
C LYS A 69 -5.95 5.10 8.59
N SER A 70 -5.96 5.56 7.33
CA SER A 70 -6.83 6.65 6.89
C SER A 70 -8.31 6.29 7.05
N PRO A 71 -9.19 7.25 7.42
CA PRO A 71 -10.63 7.03 7.42
C PRO A 71 -11.16 6.69 6.01
N SER A 72 -10.51 7.21 4.96
CA SER A 72 -10.87 6.99 3.56
C SER A 72 -10.44 5.61 3.07
N ALA A 73 -11.38 4.81 2.56
CA ALA A 73 -11.09 3.51 1.96
C ALA A 73 -10.18 3.66 0.73
N THR A 74 -10.34 4.72 -0.05
CA THR A 74 -9.51 5.03 -1.23
C THR A 74 -8.04 5.18 -0.85
N VAL A 75 -7.75 5.89 0.24
CA VAL A 75 -6.36 6.07 0.72
C VAL A 75 -5.78 4.76 1.24
N ARG A 76 -6.57 3.95 1.95
CA ARG A 76 -6.12 2.62 2.42
C ARG A 76 -5.88 1.64 1.26
N LEU A 77 -6.70 1.71 0.22
CA LEU A 77 -6.51 0.95 -1.02
C LEU A 77 -5.23 1.38 -1.73
N ALA A 78 -4.98 2.69 -1.83
CA ALA A 78 -3.73 3.22 -2.37
C ALA A 78 -2.51 2.71 -1.57
N ALA A 79 -2.59 2.66 -0.23
CA ALA A 79 -1.54 2.07 0.60
C ALA A 79 -1.30 0.58 0.30
N ALA A 80 -2.38 -0.20 0.11
CA ALA A 80 -2.28 -1.62 -0.25
C ALA A 80 -1.62 -1.81 -1.62
N SER A 81 -2.00 -0.98 -2.60
CA SER A 81 -1.45 -0.99 -3.95
C SER A 81 0.03 -0.58 -3.95
N ALA A 82 0.35 0.55 -3.30
CA ALA A 82 1.70 1.09 -3.17
C ALA A 82 2.67 0.10 -2.50
N ALA A 83 2.18 -0.67 -1.53
CA ALA A 83 2.96 -1.71 -0.88
C ALA A 83 3.42 -2.82 -1.84
N LEU A 84 2.76 -3.04 -2.98
CA LEU A 84 3.25 -3.98 -4.00
C LEU A 84 4.62 -3.57 -4.53
N ASN A 85 4.82 -2.27 -4.78
CA ASN A 85 6.01 -1.70 -5.41
C ASN A 85 7.16 -1.47 -4.42
N LEU A 86 6.87 -1.34 -3.13
CA LEU A 86 7.87 -1.01 -2.13
C LEU A 86 8.68 -2.24 -1.67
N GLN A 87 9.95 -2.31 -2.07
CA GLN A 87 10.85 -3.44 -1.79
C GLN A 87 11.50 -3.37 -0.38
N ARG A 88 10.70 -3.00 0.64
CA ARG A 88 11.16 -2.92 2.04
C ARG A 88 10.51 -4.03 2.87
N PRO A 89 11.27 -4.89 3.58
CA PRO A 89 10.70 -5.95 4.41
C PRO A 89 9.68 -5.43 5.43
N ALA A 90 9.93 -4.24 5.99
CA ALA A 90 9.07 -3.58 6.97
C ALA A 90 7.65 -3.24 6.46
N VAL A 91 7.44 -3.18 5.13
CA VAL A 91 6.11 -2.98 4.55
C VAL A 91 5.15 -4.13 4.83
N SER A 92 5.66 -5.31 5.24
CA SER A 92 4.82 -6.42 5.67
C SER A 92 3.88 -6.02 6.81
N GLY A 93 4.30 -5.14 7.73
CA GLY A 93 3.43 -4.65 8.80
C GLY A 93 2.24 -3.81 8.29
N VAL A 94 2.45 -3.05 7.20
CA VAL A 94 1.37 -2.31 6.51
C VAL A 94 0.35 -3.31 5.95
N LEU A 95 0.83 -4.34 5.25
CA LEU A 95 -0.03 -5.36 4.66
C LEU A 95 -0.77 -6.20 5.72
N VAL A 96 -0.14 -6.54 6.85
CA VAL A 96 -0.83 -7.22 7.96
C VAL A 96 -2.04 -6.40 8.44
N THR A 97 -1.88 -5.08 8.55
CA THR A 97 -2.98 -4.17 8.91
C THR A 97 -4.10 -4.21 7.87
N LEU A 98 -3.75 -4.04 6.58
CA LEU A 98 -4.72 -3.94 5.48
C LEU A 98 -5.41 -5.26 5.14
N LEU A 99 -4.79 -6.41 5.44
CA LEU A 99 -5.45 -7.72 5.38
C LEU A 99 -6.59 -7.84 6.41
N GLY A 100 -6.58 -7.03 7.48
CA GLY A 100 -7.66 -6.92 8.44
C GLY A 100 -8.67 -5.81 8.17
N ASP A 101 -8.62 -5.14 7.01
CA ASP A 101 -9.45 -3.98 6.75
C ASP A 101 -10.95 -4.29 6.73
N ARG A 102 -11.76 -3.33 7.15
CA ARG A 102 -13.22 -3.40 7.05
C ARG A 102 -13.70 -3.44 5.60
N ASP A 103 -13.01 -2.73 4.71
CA ASP A 103 -13.37 -2.66 3.30
C ASP A 103 -12.86 -3.90 2.53
N PRO A 104 -13.74 -4.64 1.84
CA PRO A 104 -13.36 -5.85 1.12
C PRO A 104 -12.44 -5.59 -0.07
N GLY A 105 -12.53 -4.42 -0.71
CA GLY A 105 -11.65 -4.01 -1.79
C GLY A 105 -10.22 -3.80 -1.31
N VAL A 106 -10.06 -3.14 -0.15
CA VAL A 106 -8.76 -2.99 0.52
C VAL A 106 -8.16 -4.36 0.85
N ARG A 107 -8.94 -5.27 1.46
CA ARG A 107 -8.47 -6.63 1.75
C ARG A 107 -8.03 -7.37 0.48
N LYS A 108 -8.81 -7.29 -0.61
CA LYS A 108 -8.48 -7.91 -1.90
C LYS A 108 -7.12 -7.44 -2.42
N PHE A 109 -6.86 -6.14 -2.42
CA PHE A 109 -5.57 -5.60 -2.85
C PHE A 109 -4.45 -5.97 -1.90
N ALA A 110 -4.67 -5.95 -0.59
CA ALA A 110 -3.68 -6.39 0.39
C ALA A 110 -3.28 -7.87 0.19
N ILE A 111 -4.25 -8.75 -0.11
CA ILE A 111 -3.98 -10.16 -0.46
C ILE A 111 -3.07 -10.25 -1.69
N LYS A 112 -3.37 -9.51 -2.76
CA LYS A 112 -2.54 -9.49 -3.97
C LYS A 112 -1.12 -9.00 -3.67
N SER A 113 -0.98 -7.90 -2.95
CA SER A 113 0.33 -7.32 -2.61
C SER A 113 1.14 -8.20 -1.65
N ALA A 114 0.48 -8.99 -0.80
CA ALA A 114 1.13 -9.97 0.08
C ALA A 114 1.62 -11.21 -0.68
N ALA A 115 1.07 -11.53 -1.86
CA ALA A 115 1.41 -12.72 -2.62
C ALA A 115 2.91 -12.80 -3.00
N THR A 116 3.56 -11.66 -3.22
CA THR A 116 4.97 -11.59 -3.61
C THR A 116 5.93 -11.69 -2.42
N ARG A 117 5.43 -11.81 -1.19
CA ARG A 117 6.23 -11.76 0.05
C ARG A 117 6.26 -13.08 0.78
N GLN A 118 7.44 -13.47 1.26
CA GLN A 118 7.61 -14.60 2.18
C GLN A 118 7.70 -14.09 3.61
N ASN A 119 6.55 -13.81 4.21
CA ASN A 119 6.45 -13.35 5.59
C ASN A 119 5.42 -14.21 6.36
N PRO A 120 5.82 -14.88 7.45
CA PRO A 120 4.93 -15.77 8.21
C PRO A 120 3.65 -15.10 8.71
N ALA A 121 3.71 -13.83 9.13
CA ALA A 121 2.55 -13.10 9.60
C ALA A 121 1.54 -12.83 8.46
N LEU A 122 2.03 -12.53 7.25
CA LEU A 122 1.17 -12.40 6.07
C LEU A 122 0.51 -13.73 5.70
N ILE A 123 1.27 -14.84 5.74
CA ILE A 123 0.74 -16.17 5.46
C ILE A 123 -0.34 -16.55 6.48
N ALA A 124 -0.09 -16.34 7.78
CA ALA A 124 -1.06 -16.59 8.84
C ALA A 124 -2.34 -15.76 8.65
N ARG A 125 -2.21 -14.47 8.30
CA ARG A 125 -3.36 -13.60 8.09
C ARG A 125 -4.15 -13.98 6.84
N MET A 126 -3.49 -14.32 5.73
CA MET A 126 -4.16 -14.82 4.53
C MET A 126 -4.88 -16.16 4.80
N ARG A 127 -4.32 -17.06 5.62
CA ARG A 127 -4.99 -18.33 5.99
C ARG A 127 -6.31 -18.05 6.70
N SER A 128 -6.29 -17.15 7.69
CA SER A 128 -7.52 -16.70 8.36
C SER A 128 -8.54 -16.11 7.38
N LEU A 129 -8.11 -15.30 6.39
CA LEU A 129 -9.01 -14.76 5.38
C LEU A 129 -9.58 -15.84 4.45
N SER A 130 -8.78 -16.83 4.08
CA SER A 130 -9.22 -17.93 3.20
C SER A 130 -10.40 -18.72 3.77
N GLU A 131 -10.52 -18.75 5.10
CA GLU A 131 -11.59 -19.42 5.84
C GLU A 131 -12.76 -18.47 6.17
N LYS A 132 -12.44 -17.24 6.60
CA LYS A 132 -13.40 -16.37 7.31
C LYS A 132 -13.75 -15.06 6.62
N ASP A 133 -13.08 -14.68 5.51
CA ASP A 133 -13.42 -13.42 4.83
C ASP A 133 -14.90 -13.46 4.38
N PRO A 134 -15.73 -12.45 4.70
CA PRO A 134 -17.13 -12.43 4.29
C PRO A 134 -17.31 -12.54 2.76
N VAL A 135 -16.36 -12.02 1.99
CA VAL A 135 -16.42 -11.98 0.53
C VAL A 135 -15.84 -13.27 -0.07
N PRO A 136 -16.65 -14.09 -0.79
CA PRO A 136 -16.19 -15.37 -1.34
C PRO A 136 -14.98 -15.25 -2.27
N SER A 137 -14.91 -14.18 -3.08
CA SER A 137 -13.78 -13.96 -4.00
C SER A 137 -12.48 -13.67 -3.26
N ASN A 138 -12.53 -13.01 -2.09
CA ASN A 138 -11.35 -12.80 -1.26
C ASN A 138 -10.89 -14.10 -0.59
N ARG A 139 -11.83 -14.94 -0.12
CA ARG A 139 -11.51 -16.28 0.42
C ARG A 139 -10.76 -17.13 -0.61
N MET A 140 -11.32 -17.23 -1.82
CA MET A 140 -10.71 -17.99 -2.92
C MET A 140 -9.35 -17.44 -3.33
N LEU A 141 -9.21 -16.11 -3.43
CA LEU A 141 -7.95 -15.48 -3.78
C LEU A 141 -6.86 -15.80 -2.74
N ALA A 142 -7.16 -15.65 -1.44
CA ALA A 142 -6.24 -15.98 -0.36
C ALA A 142 -5.85 -17.47 -0.37
N LYS A 143 -6.83 -18.37 -0.53
CA LYS A 143 -6.60 -19.82 -0.64
C LYS A 143 -5.64 -20.14 -1.79
N ASN A 144 -5.90 -19.59 -2.98
CA ASN A 144 -5.08 -19.84 -4.17
C ASN A 144 -3.64 -19.37 -3.99
N ILE A 145 -3.41 -18.21 -3.36
CA ILE A 145 -2.07 -17.70 -3.08
C ILE A 145 -1.32 -18.60 -2.09
N ILE A 146 -1.99 -19.07 -1.04
CA ILE A 146 -1.37 -19.95 -0.03
C ILE A 146 -1.02 -21.31 -0.65
N SER A 147 -1.93 -21.91 -1.43
CA SER A 147 -1.68 -23.18 -2.10
C SER A 147 -0.48 -23.10 -3.02
N LYS A 148 -0.37 -22.04 -3.83
CA LYS A 148 0.80 -21.81 -4.71
C LYS A 148 2.11 -21.64 -3.95
N LYS A 149 2.07 -21.10 -2.73
CA LYS A 149 3.27 -20.94 -1.88
C LYS A 149 3.69 -22.26 -1.23
N GLY A 150 2.73 -23.13 -0.88
CA GLY A 150 3.01 -24.45 -0.31
C GLY A 150 3.61 -25.43 -1.32
N THR A 151 3.21 -25.36 -2.59
CA THR A 151 3.71 -26.23 -3.66
C THR A 151 5.17 -25.96 -4.08
N VAL A 152 5.77 -24.85 -3.63
CA VAL A 152 7.18 -24.49 -3.95
C VAL A 152 8.15 -24.98 -2.86
N LEU A 153 7.63 -25.49 -1.74
CA LEU A 153 8.40 -25.95 -0.58
C LEU A 153 8.25 -27.46 -0.32
N GLY A 154 7.68 -28.21 -1.27
CA GLY A 154 7.50 -29.66 -1.22
C GLY A 154 8.35 -30.37 -2.25
#